data_AF-A0A1I7KXJ7-F1
#
_entry.id   AF-A0A1I7KXJ7-F1
#
_cell.length_a   1.000
_cell.length_b   1.000
_cell.length_c   1.000
_cell.angle_alpha   90.00
_cell.angle_beta   90.00
_cell.angle_gamma   90.00
#
_symmetry.space_group_name_H-M   'P 1'
#
loop_
_entity.id
_entity.type
_entity.pdbx_description
1 polymer ?
#
loop_
_entity_poly.entity_id
_entity_poly.type
_entity_poly.pdbx_seq_one_letter_code
_entity_poly.pdbx_strand_id
1 'polypeptide(L)'
;MTWKPPVEMPPGYDVHVNNGRILEHFHEGNLTYRVRGIERKVPKAYVEVSPELAAERGIQDGALVRLTSPYGSVKLRAVVTDRVQGNEMYLPMNTWHDDDAVNYLTSSYHDDVTHTPAYKEVQVRLEVLRPDGESPLVRGNFRLGHPNPQQGVRVEEKWKRADYQPLVEA
;
A
#
# COMPACT_ATOMS: atom_id res chain seq x y z
N MET A 1 26.55 -8.53 -16.49
CA MET A 1 25.13 -8.16 -16.54
C MET A 1 25.05 -6.70 -16.87
N THR A 2 24.19 -6.32 -17.82
CA THR A 2 23.97 -4.92 -18.19
C THR A 2 22.70 -4.45 -17.48
N TRP A 3 22.76 -3.33 -16.77
CA TRP A 3 21.57 -2.73 -16.15
C TRP A 3 20.53 -2.39 -17.23
N LYS A 4 19.25 -2.56 -16.90
CA LYS A 4 18.12 -2.20 -17.77
C LYS A 4 17.27 -1.13 -17.08
N PRO A 5 16.85 -0.08 -17.79
CA PRO A 5 15.92 0.89 -17.24
C PRO A 5 14.53 0.27 -17.05
N PRO A 6 13.71 0.83 -16.14
CA PRO A 6 12.28 0.54 -16.06
C PRO A 6 11.57 0.80 -17.39
N VAL A 7 10.43 0.14 -17.58
CA VAL A 7 9.59 0.37 -18.77
C VAL A 7 9.03 1.79 -18.76
N GLU A 8 9.30 2.55 -19.83
CA GLU A 8 8.70 3.87 -20.04
C GLU A 8 7.23 3.73 -20.44
N MET A 9 6.39 4.56 -19.82
CA MET A 9 4.96 4.56 -20.04
C MET A 9 4.58 5.74 -20.94
N PRO A 10 3.54 5.57 -21.79
CA PRO A 10 3.11 6.67 -22.65
C PRO A 10 2.55 7.85 -21.82
N PRO A 11 2.42 9.03 -22.41
CA PRO A 11 1.85 10.18 -21.72
C PRO A 11 0.47 9.88 -21.11
N GLY A 12 0.23 10.39 -19.90
CA GLY A 12 -1.03 10.24 -19.17
C GLY A 12 -1.07 9.12 -18.12
N TYR A 13 0.03 8.39 -17.92
CA TYR A 13 0.26 7.49 -16.78
C TYR A 13 1.30 8.15 -15.84
N ASP A 14 0.87 9.16 -15.09
CA ASP A 14 1.71 10.10 -14.35
C ASP A 14 1.81 9.81 -12.85
N VAL A 15 1.09 8.80 -12.37
CA VAL A 15 1.04 8.40 -10.96
C VAL A 15 1.74 7.05 -10.79
N HIS A 16 2.72 6.99 -9.89
CA HIS A 16 3.38 5.74 -9.54
C HIS A 16 2.63 5.03 -8.41
N VAL A 17 2.34 3.75 -8.59
CA VAL A 17 1.68 2.92 -7.58
C VAL A 17 2.67 1.92 -7.04
N ASN A 18 3.12 2.16 -5.80
CA ASN A 18 3.76 1.12 -5.03
C ASN A 18 2.68 0.20 -4.43
N ASN A 19 3.05 -1.03 -4.13
CA ASN A 19 2.14 -1.99 -3.52
C ASN A 19 2.83 -2.81 -2.44
N GLY A 20 2.08 -3.59 -1.69
CA GLY A 20 2.68 -4.43 -0.67
C GLY A 20 1.66 -5.00 0.30
N ARG A 21 2.13 -5.23 1.52
CA ARG A 21 1.35 -5.85 2.59
C ARG A 21 1.08 -4.85 3.68
N ILE A 22 -0.02 -5.08 4.37
CA ILE A 22 -0.38 -4.40 5.60
C ILE A 22 -0.30 -5.37 6.77
N LEU A 23 -0.14 -4.84 7.99
CA LEU A 23 0.02 -5.65 9.21
C LEU A 23 -1.12 -6.66 9.41
N GLU A 24 -2.35 -6.25 9.12
CA GLU A 24 -3.55 -7.01 9.43
C GLU A 24 -3.74 -8.22 8.51
N HIS A 25 -3.37 -8.12 7.23
CA HIS A 25 -3.69 -9.13 6.23
C HIS A 25 -2.45 -9.81 5.68
N PHE A 26 -2.55 -11.13 5.53
CA PHE A 26 -1.54 -11.93 4.87
C PHE A 26 -1.93 -12.15 3.40
N HIS A 27 -1.09 -11.65 2.49
CA HIS A 27 -1.26 -11.76 1.04
C HIS A 27 -2.65 -11.28 0.61
N GLU A 28 -3.36 -12.01 -0.26
CA GLU A 28 -4.70 -11.68 -0.77
C GLU A 28 -5.79 -11.73 0.33
N GLY A 29 -5.44 -12.20 1.52
CA GLY A 29 -6.33 -12.21 2.68
C GLY A 29 -7.28 -13.41 2.76
N ASN A 30 -7.08 -14.45 1.93
CA ASN A 30 -7.91 -15.66 1.89
C ASN A 30 -8.16 -16.31 3.27
N LEU A 31 -7.20 -16.23 4.18
CA LEU A 31 -7.36 -16.70 5.56
C LEU A 31 -7.74 -15.57 6.52
N THR A 32 -7.09 -14.41 6.42
CA THR A 32 -7.23 -13.34 7.42
C THR A 32 -8.58 -12.63 7.36
N TYR A 33 -9.23 -12.56 6.20
CA TYR A 33 -10.61 -12.06 6.09
C TYR A 33 -11.64 -12.98 6.75
N ARG A 34 -11.32 -14.26 7.01
CA ARG A 34 -12.21 -15.18 7.73
C ARG A 34 -12.16 -14.99 9.25
N VAL A 35 -11.20 -14.21 9.75
CA VAL A 35 -11.05 -13.90 11.17
C VAL A 35 -11.69 -12.54 11.44
N ARG A 36 -12.90 -12.52 12.02
CA ARG A 36 -13.68 -11.30 12.27
C ARG A 36 -12.90 -10.17 12.93
N GLY A 37 -12.02 -10.50 13.89
CA GLY A 37 -11.22 -9.51 14.59
C GLY A 37 -10.18 -8.81 13.70
N ILE A 38 -9.66 -9.51 12.70
CA ILE A 38 -8.70 -8.98 11.72
C ILE A 38 -9.45 -8.20 10.64
N GLU A 39 -10.47 -8.82 10.04
CA GLU A 39 -11.36 -8.18 9.04
C GLU A 39 -11.89 -6.84 9.55
N ARG A 40 -12.35 -6.77 10.80
CA ARG A 40 -12.86 -5.52 11.39
C ARG A 40 -11.83 -4.38 11.40
N LYS A 41 -10.53 -4.66 11.44
CA LYS A 41 -9.49 -3.62 11.46
C LYS A 41 -9.29 -2.97 10.10
N VAL A 42 -9.34 -3.77 9.03
CA VAL A 42 -9.24 -3.33 7.63
C VAL A 42 -10.23 -4.17 6.79
N PRO A 43 -11.48 -3.72 6.63
CA PRO A 43 -12.53 -4.55 6.05
C PRO A 43 -12.45 -4.66 4.52
N LYS A 44 -11.75 -3.73 3.86
CA LYS A 44 -11.62 -3.65 2.41
C LYS A 44 -10.24 -3.13 2.01
N ALA A 45 -9.80 -3.47 0.81
CA ALA A 45 -8.66 -2.82 0.19
C ALA A 45 -8.97 -1.33 -0.07
N TYR A 46 -7.90 -0.52 -0.10
CA TYR A 46 -7.94 0.92 -0.28
C TYR A 46 -6.63 1.37 -0.91
N VAL A 47 -6.51 2.64 -1.32
CA VAL A 47 -5.24 3.21 -1.76
C VAL A 47 -4.87 4.43 -0.94
N GLU A 48 -3.62 4.48 -0.51
CA GLU A 48 -3.06 5.66 0.14
C GLU A 48 -2.70 6.69 -0.94
N VAL A 49 -3.15 7.93 -0.75
CA VAL A 49 -2.92 9.09 -1.62
C VAL A 49 -2.23 10.17 -0.79
N SER A 50 -1.20 10.80 -1.36
CA SER A 50 -0.50 11.90 -0.71
C SER A 50 -1.41 13.13 -0.59
N PRO A 51 -1.22 14.00 0.41
CA PRO A 51 -1.99 15.24 0.51
C PRO A 51 -1.80 16.16 -0.71
N GLU A 52 -0.61 16.16 -1.32
CA GLU A 52 -0.29 16.97 -2.49
C GLU A 52 -1.08 16.51 -3.72
N LEU A 53 -1.02 15.21 -4.04
CA LEU A 53 -1.76 14.64 -5.16
C LEU A 53 -3.27 14.73 -4.93
N ALA A 54 -3.71 14.55 -3.69
CA ALA A 54 -5.12 14.68 -3.34
C ALA A 54 -5.64 16.10 -3.58
N ALA A 55 -4.88 17.12 -3.18
CA ALA A 55 -5.21 18.51 -3.43
C ALA A 55 -5.19 18.84 -4.93
N GLU A 56 -4.18 18.36 -5.68
CA GLU A 56 -4.08 18.56 -7.13
C GLU A 56 -5.26 17.95 -7.90
N ARG A 57 -5.67 16.73 -7.52
CA ARG A 57 -6.69 15.95 -8.22
C ARG A 57 -8.11 16.10 -7.66
N GLY A 58 -8.29 16.89 -6.60
CA GLY A 58 -9.60 17.10 -5.96
C GLY A 58 -10.14 15.87 -5.23
N ILE A 59 -9.26 15.10 -4.60
CA ILE A 59 -9.56 13.87 -3.87
C ILE A 59 -9.69 14.20 -2.38
N GLN A 60 -10.80 13.80 -1.76
CA GLN A 60 -10.99 13.81 -0.32
C GLN A 60 -10.86 12.39 0.26
N ASP A 61 -10.72 12.29 1.58
CA ASP A 61 -10.72 10.97 2.24
C ASP A 61 -12.01 10.20 1.91
N GLY A 62 -11.88 8.92 1.59
CA GLY A 62 -13.00 8.09 1.16
C GLY A 62 -13.45 8.32 -0.28
N ALA A 63 -12.81 9.17 -1.09
CA ALA A 63 -13.08 9.29 -2.52
C ALA A 63 -13.06 7.93 -3.23
N LEU A 64 -13.87 7.75 -4.27
CA LEU A 64 -13.77 6.58 -5.14
C LEU A 64 -12.92 6.94 -6.36
N VAL A 65 -11.81 6.23 -6.54
CA VAL A 65 -10.89 6.45 -7.67
C VAL A 65 -10.78 5.20 -8.53
N ARG A 66 -10.48 5.39 -9.81
CA ARG A 66 -10.06 4.34 -10.74
C ARG A 66 -8.60 4.54 -11.09
N LEU A 67 -7.82 3.48 -10.93
CA LEU A 67 -6.45 3.41 -11.42
C LEU A 67 -6.46 2.57 -12.69
N THR A 68 -5.86 3.06 -13.76
CA THR A 68 -5.78 2.36 -15.04
C THR A 68 -4.34 2.25 -15.49
N SER A 69 -3.89 1.05 -15.85
CA SER A 69 -2.65 0.79 -16.58
C SER A 69 -2.98 0.21 -17.97
N PRO A 70 -2.00 0.00 -18.86
CA PRO A 70 -2.21 -0.70 -20.12
C PRO A 70 -2.72 -2.15 -19.95
N TYR A 71 -2.55 -2.73 -18.76
CA TYR A 71 -2.87 -4.13 -18.48
C TYR A 71 -4.27 -4.32 -17.88
N GLY A 72 -4.86 -3.24 -17.34
CA GLY A 72 -6.17 -3.30 -16.71
C GLY A 72 -6.49 -2.09 -15.86
N SER A 73 -7.55 -2.21 -15.07
CA SER A 73 -8.00 -1.12 -14.19
C SER A 73 -8.61 -1.67 -12.92
N VAL A 74 -8.47 -0.93 -11.83
CA VAL A 74 -9.07 -1.23 -10.53
C VAL A 74 -9.79 -0.01 -9.97
N LYS A 75 -10.78 -0.23 -9.10
CA LYS A 75 -11.60 0.79 -8.43
C LYS A 75 -11.55 0.59 -6.92
N LEU A 76 -11.19 1.64 -6.19
CA LEU A 76 -11.05 1.54 -4.75
C LEU A 76 -11.18 2.90 -4.06
N ARG A 77 -11.39 2.84 -2.74
CA ARG A 77 -11.52 4.02 -1.90
C ARG A 77 -10.14 4.58 -1.55
N ALA A 78 -10.00 5.89 -1.65
CA ALA A 78 -8.78 6.60 -1.27
C ALA A 78 -8.73 6.84 0.24
N VAL A 79 -7.52 6.77 0.79
CA VAL A 79 -7.15 7.25 2.12
C VAL A 79 -6.12 8.34 1.93
N VAL A 80 -6.42 9.56 2.35
CA VAL A 80 -5.45 10.67 2.24
C VAL A 80 -4.52 10.64 3.45
N THR A 81 -3.21 10.48 3.21
CA THR A 81 -2.22 10.28 4.29
C THR A 81 -0.83 10.76 3.88
N ASP A 82 -0.07 11.24 4.86
CA ASP A 82 1.34 11.68 4.75
C ASP A 82 2.37 10.53 4.67
N ARG A 83 1.90 9.27 4.65
CA ARG A 83 2.73 8.06 4.51
C ARG A 83 3.28 7.86 3.09
N VAL A 84 2.67 8.51 2.11
CA VAL A 84 3.09 8.58 0.70
C VAL A 84 3.21 10.06 0.31
N GLN A 85 4.02 10.37 -0.69
CA GLN A 85 4.39 11.75 -1.03
C GLN A 85 4.36 11.99 -2.54
N GLY A 86 4.05 13.23 -2.94
CA GLY A 86 4.06 13.61 -4.36
C GLY A 86 3.11 12.76 -5.19
N ASN A 87 3.55 12.29 -6.36
CA ASN A 87 2.73 11.48 -7.28
C ASN A 87 2.78 9.98 -7.00
N GLU A 88 3.21 9.58 -5.79
CA GLU A 88 3.22 8.18 -5.37
C GLU A 88 1.93 7.82 -4.62
N MET A 89 1.43 6.61 -4.88
CA MET A 89 0.31 5.99 -4.19
C MET A 89 0.71 4.63 -3.66
N TYR A 90 0.05 4.17 -2.59
CA TYR A 90 0.29 2.82 -2.05
C TYR A 90 -0.99 1.99 -2.06
N LEU A 91 -0.97 0.89 -2.80
CA LEU A 91 -2.07 -0.07 -2.90
C LEU A 91 -1.68 -1.41 -2.26
N PRO A 92 -2.24 -1.76 -1.10
CA PRO A 92 -2.08 -3.08 -0.50
C PRO A 92 -2.61 -4.21 -1.40
N MET A 93 -2.01 -5.40 -1.31
CA MET A 93 -2.42 -6.60 -2.05
C MET A 93 -3.45 -7.47 -1.33
N ASN A 94 -4.08 -6.98 -0.25
CA ASN A 94 -5.04 -7.74 0.55
C ASN A 94 -6.44 -7.75 -0.04
N THR A 95 -6.58 -8.32 -1.23
CA THR A 95 -7.89 -8.60 -1.79
C THR A 95 -7.84 -9.79 -2.74
N TRP A 96 -8.98 -10.46 -2.80
CA TRP A 96 -9.34 -11.54 -3.70
C TRP A 96 -10.39 -11.13 -4.73
N HIS A 97 -10.81 -9.86 -4.73
CA HIS A 97 -11.75 -9.32 -5.71
C HIS A 97 -10.98 -8.71 -6.89
N ASP A 98 -11.38 -9.08 -8.11
CA ASP A 98 -10.71 -8.60 -9.32
C ASP A 98 -10.81 -7.07 -9.48
N ASP A 99 -11.92 -6.48 -9.04
CA ASP A 99 -12.18 -5.04 -9.16
C ASP A 99 -11.19 -4.15 -8.37
N ASP A 100 -10.49 -4.67 -7.36
CA ASP A 100 -9.56 -3.92 -6.50
C ASP A 100 -8.17 -4.56 -6.37
N ALA A 101 -7.90 -5.67 -7.06
CA ALA A 101 -6.63 -6.40 -6.99
C ALA A 101 -5.52 -5.73 -7.81
N VAL A 102 -4.45 -5.30 -7.13
CA VAL A 102 -3.30 -4.59 -7.74
C VAL A 102 -2.64 -5.34 -8.90
N ASN A 103 -2.71 -6.67 -8.94
CA ASN A 103 -2.11 -7.46 -10.01
C ASN A 103 -2.77 -7.20 -11.37
N TYR A 104 -4.01 -6.69 -11.42
CA TYR A 104 -4.64 -6.22 -12.65
C TYR A 104 -4.04 -4.92 -13.21
N LEU A 105 -3.18 -4.24 -12.43
CA LEU A 105 -2.42 -3.09 -12.88
C LEU A 105 -1.00 -3.46 -13.32
N THR A 106 -0.49 -4.63 -12.93
CA THR A 106 0.92 -5.01 -13.13
C THR A 106 1.16 -5.64 -14.49
N SER A 107 2.35 -5.41 -15.05
CA SER A 107 2.75 -6.00 -16.33
C SER A 107 3.13 -7.46 -16.22
N SER A 108 3.20 -8.15 -17.35
CA SER A 108 3.86 -9.46 -17.47
C SER A 108 5.38 -9.35 -17.70
N TYR A 109 5.93 -8.13 -17.72
CA TYR A 109 7.38 -7.93 -17.83
C TYR A 109 8.07 -8.43 -16.56
N HIS A 110 9.20 -9.09 -16.76
CA HIS A 110 9.97 -9.73 -15.71
C HIS A 110 11.45 -9.58 -15.99
N ASP A 111 12.26 -9.75 -14.95
CA ASP A 111 13.71 -9.87 -15.09
C ASP A 111 14.06 -11.14 -15.87
N ASP A 112 14.84 -11.01 -16.97
CA ASP A 112 15.15 -12.13 -17.87
C ASP A 112 15.97 -13.25 -17.21
N VAL A 113 16.66 -12.96 -16.10
CA VAL A 113 17.55 -13.92 -15.44
C VAL A 113 16.77 -14.74 -14.42
N THR A 114 16.01 -14.06 -13.57
CA THR A 114 15.29 -14.67 -12.44
C THR A 114 13.82 -14.98 -12.76
N HIS A 115 13.30 -14.44 -13.86
CA HIS A 115 11.88 -14.48 -14.21
C HIS A 115 10.99 -13.86 -13.12
N THR A 116 11.53 -12.89 -12.37
CA THR A 116 10.79 -12.17 -11.33
C THR A 116 10.02 -11.00 -11.94
N PRO A 117 8.69 -10.90 -11.77
CA PRO A 117 7.90 -9.79 -12.31
C PRO A 117 8.26 -8.44 -11.69
N ALA A 118 8.14 -7.39 -12.50
CA ALA A 118 8.44 -6.00 -12.09
C ALA A 118 7.28 -5.37 -11.29
N TYR A 119 6.89 -5.98 -10.15
CA TYR A 119 5.72 -5.56 -9.37
C TYR A 119 5.78 -4.14 -8.82
N LYS A 120 6.95 -3.50 -8.77
CA LYS A 120 7.15 -2.15 -8.23
C LYS A 120 7.22 -1.07 -9.31
N GLU A 121 7.12 -1.45 -10.58
CA GLU A 121 7.17 -0.54 -11.73
C GLU A 121 5.76 -0.33 -12.31
N VAL A 122 4.84 0.16 -11.48
CA VAL A 122 3.44 0.37 -11.88
C VAL A 122 3.17 1.86 -12.01
N GLN A 123 2.97 2.34 -13.24
CA GLN A 123 2.46 3.69 -13.49
C GLN A 123 1.03 3.61 -13.99
N VAL A 124 0.17 4.48 -13.45
CA VAL A 124 -1.26 4.48 -13.72
C VAL A 124 -1.74 5.86 -14.12
N ARG A 125 -2.83 5.89 -14.88
CA ARG A 125 -3.70 7.05 -15.00
C ARG A 125 -4.70 7.02 -13.85
N LEU A 126 -4.80 8.12 -13.12
CA LEU A 126 -5.73 8.30 -12.02
C LEU A 126 -6.99 9.03 -12.50
N GLU A 127 -8.15 8.42 -12.28
CA GLU A 127 -9.47 9.01 -12.57
C GLU A 127 -10.29 9.10 -11.27
N VAL A 128 -10.79 10.29 -10.95
CA VAL A 128 -11.67 10.50 -9.79
C VAL A 128 -13.11 10.22 -10.20
N LEU A 129 -13.67 9.11 -9.70
CA LEU A 129 -15.06 8.72 -10.00
C LEU A 129 -16.05 9.40 -9.05
N ARG A 130 -15.66 9.57 -7.78
CA ARG A 130 -16.36 10.37 -6.77
C ARG A 130 -15.33 11.08 -5.90
N PRO A 131 -15.42 12.40 -5.70
CA PRO A 131 -14.40 13.18 -4.99
C PRO A 131 -14.39 12.93 -3.48
N ASP A 132 -15.44 12.34 -2.92
CA ASP A 132 -15.58 12.06 -1.49
C ASP A 132 -16.26 10.70 -1.22
N GLY A 133 -16.34 10.34 0.06
CA GLY A 133 -17.09 9.18 0.53
C GLY A 133 -16.77 8.81 1.96
N GLU A 134 -17.18 7.60 2.35
CA GLU A 134 -16.82 7.04 3.64
C GLU A 134 -15.39 6.48 3.59
N SER A 135 -14.59 6.82 4.61
CA SER A 135 -13.24 6.31 4.77
C SER A 135 -13.25 4.78 4.83
N PRO A 136 -12.37 4.08 4.09
CA PRO A 136 -12.28 2.62 4.16
C PRO A 136 -11.62 2.12 5.46
N LEU A 137 -11.01 3.03 6.23
CA LEU A 137 -10.40 2.71 7.52
C LEU A 137 -11.37 2.94 8.68
N VAL A 138 -11.43 1.97 9.59
CA VAL A 138 -12.26 2.09 10.79
C VAL A 138 -11.69 3.11 11.77
N ARG A 139 -12.57 3.81 12.49
CA ARG A 139 -12.17 4.73 13.56
C ARG A 139 -11.29 4.01 14.59
N GLY A 140 -10.18 4.65 14.95
CA GLY A 140 -9.18 4.08 15.86
C GLY A 140 -8.18 3.13 15.20
N ASN A 141 -8.20 2.96 13.87
CA ASN A 141 -7.09 2.33 13.16
C ASN A 141 -5.82 3.18 13.35
N PHE A 142 -4.69 2.54 13.66
CA PHE A 142 -3.43 3.23 13.94
C PHE A 142 -2.91 4.06 12.76
N ARG A 143 -3.34 3.77 11.53
CA ARG A 143 -2.99 4.56 10.33
C ARG A 143 -3.59 5.96 10.33
N LEU A 144 -4.66 6.17 11.09
CA LEU A 144 -5.26 7.49 11.28
C LEU A 144 -4.61 8.26 12.44
N GLY A 145 -3.69 7.63 13.17
CA GLY A 145 -3.00 8.21 14.31
C GLY A 145 -1.58 8.66 13.97
N HIS A 146 -0.90 9.21 14.97
CA HIS A 146 0.51 9.58 14.84
C HIS A 146 1.41 8.38 15.21
N PRO A 147 2.40 8.04 14.37
CA PRO A 147 3.35 6.99 14.70
C PRO A 147 4.21 7.41 15.90
N ASN A 148 4.53 6.44 16.77
CA ASN A 148 5.55 6.59 17.82
C ASN A 148 6.81 5.86 17.36
N PRO A 149 7.68 6.49 16.54
CA PRO A 149 8.80 5.80 15.92
C PRO A 149 9.81 5.32 16.97
N GLN A 150 10.12 4.03 16.92
CA GLN A 150 11.23 3.45 17.68
C GLN A 150 12.45 3.35 16.76
N GLN A 151 13.50 4.12 17.06
CA GLN A 151 14.76 4.03 16.34
C GLN A 151 15.54 2.80 16.81
N GLY A 152 15.64 1.80 15.93
CA GLY A 152 16.35 0.56 16.19
C GLY A 152 15.73 -0.31 17.29
N VAL A 153 16.43 -1.40 17.62
CA VAL A 153 15.93 -2.42 18.55
C VAL A 153 16.06 -1.97 20.03
N ARG A 154 16.84 -0.92 20.32
CA ARG A 154 17.12 -0.40 21.68
C ARG A 154 17.49 -1.51 22.67
N VAL A 155 18.40 -2.39 22.25
CA VAL A 155 18.76 -3.62 22.97
C VAL A 155 19.31 -3.31 24.36
N GLU A 156 20.01 -2.20 24.49
CA GLU A 156 20.58 -1.69 25.73
C GLU A 156 19.49 -1.34 26.77
N GLU A 157 18.33 -0.86 26.33
CA GLU A 157 17.19 -0.63 27.23
C GLU A 157 16.65 -1.95 27.80
N LYS A 158 16.58 -2.99 26.96
CA LYS A 158 16.19 -4.34 27.41
C LYS A 158 17.18 -4.86 28.46
N TRP A 159 18.48 -4.74 28.23
CA TRP A 159 19.51 -5.23 29.15
C TRP A 159 19.58 -4.46 30.47
N LYS A 160 19.14 -3.19 30.49
CA LYS A 160 19.07 -2.36 31.70
C LYS A 160 17.84 -2.64 32.56
N ARG A 161 16.86 -3.41 32.09
CA ARG A 161 15.66 -3.71 32.88
C ARG A 161 16.05 -4.54 34.10
N ALA A 162 15.48 -4.22 35.26
CA ALA A 162 15.74 -4.93 36.51
C ALA A 162 15.33 -6.42 36.47
N ASP A 163 14.41 -6.79 35.58
CA ASP A 163 13.93 -8.16 35.38
C ASP A 163 14.70 -8.92 34.29
N TYR A 164 15.69 -8.31 33.65
CA TYR A 164 16.49 -8.98 32.62
C TYR A 164 17.54 -9.89 33.25
N GLN A 165 17.53 -11.17 32.86
CA GLN A 165 18.57 -12.14 33.18
C GLN A 165 19.21 -12.66 31.87
N PRO A 166 20.53 -12.57 31.70
CA PRO A 166 21.20 -13.12 30.52
C PRO A 166 21.13 -14.65 30.53
N LEU A 167 20.96 -15.26 29.34
CA LEU A 167 20.89 -16.71 29.17
C LEU A 167 22.28 -17.37 29.14
N VAL A 168 23.33 -16.59 28.89
CA VAL A 168 24.73 -17.01 28.85
C VAL A 168 25.58 -15.93 29.52
N GLU A 169 26.64 -16.34 30.22
CA GLU A 169 27.65 -15.41 30.74
C GLU A 169 28.44 -14.80 29.57
N ALA A 170 28.91 -13.55 29.74
CA ALA A 170 29.59 -12.76 28.72
C ALA A 170 31.07 -13.12 28.58
#